data_AF-A0A242CS38-F1
#
_entry.id   AF-A0A242CS38-F1
#
_cell.length_a   1.000
_cell.length_b   1.000
_cell.length_c   1.000
_cell.angle_alpha   90.00
_cell.angle_beta   90.00
_cell.angle_gamma   90.00
#
_symmetry.space_group_name_H-M   'P 1'
#
loop_
_entity.id
_entity.type
_entity.pdbx_description
1 polymer ?
#
loop_
_entity_poly.entity_id
_entity_poly.type
_entity_poly.pdbx_seq_one_letter_code
_entity_poly.pdbx_strand_id
1 'polypeptide(L)'
;MKIRKEAFERTIINSEYIGYYYHLLTADSSPYPQGEQIDKMRYLLENNHIEEIKANARYLFIFRTYKVPSVLQKEYQLLEECVSYISNLNTHLLMPQEAIEQSLSIKAEDEAKDQKEHYKQLVRGLLDILH
;
A
#
# COMPACT_ATOMS: atom_id res chain seq x y z
N MET A 1 -13.14 13.46 -9.10
CA MET A 1 -13.44 12.09 -9.54
C MET A 1 -14.28 11.41 -8.46
N LYS A 2 -15.22 10.52 -8.83
CA LYS A 2 -15.97 9.71 -7.86
C LYS A 2 -15.52 8.26 -7.97
N ILE A 3 -15.17 7.64 -6.85
CA ILE A 3 -14.58 6.30 -6.78
C ILE A 3 -15.42 5.47 -5.81
N ARG A 4 -15.69 4.21 -6.12
CA ARG A 4 -16.41 3.31 -5.19
C ARG A 4 -15.61 3.17 -3.89
N LYS A 5 -16.32 3.10 -2.76
CA LYS A 5 -15.72 2.98 -1.42
C LYS A 5 -14.62 1.93 -1.37
N GLU A 6 -14.94 0.69 -1.73
CA GLU A 6 -14.03 -0.46 -1.66
C GLU A 6 -12.78 -0.29 -2.52
N ALA A 7 -12.95 0.25 -3.74
CA ALA A 7 -11.83 0.52 -4.63
C ALA A 7 -10.89 1.57 -4.05
N PHE A 8 -11.45 2.66 -3.51
CA PHE A 8 -10.66 3.71 -2.87
C PHE A 8 -9.89 3.19 -1.66
N GLU A 9 -10.58 2.52 -0.74
CA GLU A 9 -9.97 1.99 0.49
C GLU A 9 -8.87 0.98 0.18
N ARG A 10 -9.09 0.08 -0.78
CA ARG A 10 -8.06 -0.87 -1.22
C ARG A 10 -6.82 -0.15 -1.77
N THR A 11 -7.01 0.85 -2.63
CA THR A 11 -5.89 1.64 -3.17
C THR A 11 -5.13 2.37 -2.07
N ILE A 12 -5.82 2.96 -1.10
CA ILE A 12 -5.17 3.66 0.01
C ILE A 12 -4.41 2.69 0.94
N ILE A 13 -4.99 1.55 1.30
CA ILE A 13 -4.31 0.53 2.12
C ILE A 13 -3.04 0.05 1.41
N ASN A 14 -3.14 -0.28 0.12
CA ASN A 14 -1.99 -0.76 -0.63
C ASN A 14 -0.94 0.33 -0.90
N SER A 15 -1.30 1.61 -0.83
CA SER A 15 -0.37 2.73 -1.02
C SER A 15 0.73 2.77 0.04
N GLU A 16 0.49 2.21 1.24
CA GLU A 16 1.47 2.17 2.33
C GLU A 16 2.73 1.39 1.95
N TYR A 17 2.62 0.47 0.99
CA TYR A 17 3.74 -0.35 0.52
C TYR A 17 4.53 0.30 -0.62
N ILE A 18 4.08 1.44 -1.17
CA ILE A 18 4.76 2.08 -2.31
C ILE A 18 6.21 2.44 -1.97
N GLY A 19 6.46 2.98 -0.77
CA GLY A 19 7.82 3.30 -0.31
C GLY A 19 8.72 2.06 -0.26
N TYR A 20 8.20 0.95 0.28
CA TYR A 20 8.91 -0.32 0.34
C TYR A 20 9.28 -0.84 -1.06
N TYR A 21 8.30 -0.91 -1.98
CA TYR A 21 8.55 -1.39 -3.35
C TYR A 21 9.46 -0.44 -4.14
N TYR A 22 9.36 0.87 -3.92
CA TYR A 22 10.28 1.83 -4.54
C TYR A 22 11.74 1.53 -4.17
N HIS A 23 12.03 1.30 -2.88
CA HIS A 23 13.37 0.94 -2.44
C HIS A 23 13.84 -0.41 -3.01
N LEU A 24 12.96 -1.40 -3.05
CA LEU A 24 13.28 -2.73 -3.56
C LEU A 24 13.58 -2.72 -5.07
N LEU A 25 12.81 -1.93 -5.83
CA LEU A 25 12.95 -1.83 -7.28
C LEU A 25 14.13 -0.95 -7.72
N THR A 26 14.60 -0.05 -6.84
CA THR A 26 15.77 0.81 -7.11
C THR A 26 17.09 0.24 -6.58
N ALA A 27 17.06 -0.87 -5.84
CA ALA A 27 18.28 -1.55 -5.41
C ALA A 27 19.11 -2.05 -6.60
N ASP A 28 20.44 -1.94 -6.52
CA ASP A 28 21.37 -2.40 -7.57
C ASP A 28 21.23 -3.90 -7.88
N SER A 29 20.74 -4.67 -6.92
CA SER A 29 20.48 -6.11 -7.02
C SER A 29 19.08 -6.45 -7.53
N SER A 30 18.25 -5.46 -7.89
CA SER A 30 16.87 -5.72 -8.27
C SER A 30 16.80 -6.51 -9.57
N PRO A 31 16.10 -7.67 -9.60
CA PRO A 31 15.91 -8.43 -10.82
C PRO A 31 14.82 -7.82 -11.72
N TYR A 32 14.15 -6.76 -11.26
CA TYR A 32 13.06 -6.12 -11.97
C TYR A 32 13.56 -4.96 -12.84
N PRO A 33 13.01 -4.80 -14.05
CA PRO A 33 13.39 -3.71 -14.92
C PRO A 33 13.05 -2.35 -14.28
N GLN A 34 14.06 -1.49 -14.20
CA GLN A 34 13.87 -0.09 -13.85
C GLN A 34 13.16 0.61 -15.01
N GLY A 35 12.04 1.29 -14.75
CA GLY A 35 11.23 1.91 -15.80
C GLY A 35 10.24 2.94 -15.28
N GLU A 36 9.32 3.37 -16.15
CA GLU A 36 8.35 4.45 -15.92
C GLU A 36 7.57 4.33 -14.60
N GLN A 37 7.34 3.11 -14.10
CA GLN A 37 6.67 2.88 -12.83
C GLN A 37 7.47 3.34 -11.61
N ILE A 38 8.80 3.22 -11.63
CA ILE A 38 9.67 3.74 -10.56
C ILE A 38 9.61 5.27 -10.52
N ASP A 39 9.59 5.92 -11.69
CA ASP A 39 9.46 7.38 -11.77
C ASP A 39 8.14 7.87 -11.20
N LYS A 40 7.04 7.15 -11.47
CA LYS A 40 5.73 7.44 -10.89
C LYS A 40 5.72 7.26 -9.37
N MET A 41 6.32 6.18 -8.86
CA MET A 41 6.44 5.95 -7.42
C MET A 41 7.27 7.05 -6.75
N ARG A 42 8.43 7.40 -7.31
CA ARG A 42 9.27 8.51 -6.82
C ARG A 42 8.50 9.83 -6.79
N TYR A 43 7.81 10.16 -7.88
CA TYR A 43 7.00 11.38 -7.97
C TYR A 43 5.94 11.45 -6.86
N LEU A 44 5.22 10.36 -6.60
CA LEU A 44 4.20 10.30 -5.55
C LEU A 44 4.80 10.44 -4.14
N LEU A 45 5.99 9.87 -3.91
CA LEU A 45 6.67 9.89 -2.61
C LEU A 45 7.33 11.23 -2.30
N GLU A 46 8.12 11.78 -3.23
CA GLU A 46 8.87 13.03 -3.02
C GLU A 46 7.96 14.24 -2.83
N ASN A 47 6.76 14.22 -3.43
CA ASN A 47 5.79 15.29 -3.33
C ASN A 47 4.68 15.03 -2.30
N ASN A 48 4.79 13.95 -1.51
CA ASN A 48 3.84 13.60 -0.46
C ASN A 48 2.37 13.46 -0.94
N HIS A 49 2.15 13.19 -2.22
CA HIS A 49 0.82 13.19 -2.83
C HIS A 49 -0.11 12.12 -2.27
N ILE A 50 0.44 11.01 -1.77
CA ILE A 50 -0.34 9.94 -1.13
C ILE A 50 -1.06 10.47 0.12
N GLU A 51 -0.35 11.20 0.98
CA GLU A 51 -0.93 11.80 2.18
C GLU A 51 -1.88 12.95 1.83
N GLU A 52 -1.58 13.74 0.81
CA GLU A 52 -2.50 14.77 0.31
C GLU A 52 -3.82 14.17 -0.18
N ILE A 53 -3.79 13.05 -0.91
CA ILE A 53 -4.97 12.32 -1.34
C ILE A 53 -5.77 11.83 -0.13
N LYS A 54 -5.13 11.21 0.86
CA LYS A 54 -5.78 10.72 2.08
C LYS A 54 -6.49 11.86 2.84
N ALA A 55 -5.81 12.99 2.99
CA ALA A 55 -6.33 14.14 3.73
C ALA A 55 -7.51 14.84 3.02
N ASN A 56 -7.54 14.83 1.68
CA ASN A 56 -8.49 15.61 0.91
C ASN A 56 -9.63 14.79 0.26
N ALA A 57 -9.53 13.47 0.27
CA ALA A 57 -10.62 12.60 -0.19
C ALA A 57 -11.81 12.68 0.76
N ARG A 58 -13.01 12.91 0.22
CA ARG A 58 -14.24 13.03 1.01
C ARG A 58 -15.17 11.86 0.74
N TYR A 59 -15.55 11.15 1.79
CA TYR A 59 -16.55 10.09 1.67
C TYR A 59 -17.96 10.69 1.53
N LEU A 60 -18.68 10.25 0.50
CA LEU A 60 -20.08 10.61 0.24
C LEU A 60 -20.96 9.41 0.57
N PHE A 61 -21.48 9.37 1.80
CA PHE A 61 -22.21 8.22 2.36
C PHE A 61 -23.37 7.74 1.49
N ILE A 62 -24.22 8.66 1.01
CA ILE A 62 -25.42 8.35 0.20
C ILE A 62 -25.05 7.55 -1.05
N PHE A 63 -23.91 7.86 -1.65
CA PHE A 63 -23.45 7.25 -2.89
C PHE A 63 -22.45 6.10 -2.66
N ARG A 64 -22.03 5.87 -1.42
CA ARG A 64 -20.94 4.94 -1.06
C ARG A 64 -19.70 5.14 -1.93
N THR A 65 -19.35 6.40 -2.17
CA THR A 65 -18.19 6.78 -2.99
C THR A 65 -17.29 7.76 -2.28
N TYR A 66 -15.99 7.69 -2.54
CA TYR A 66 -15.07 8.78 -2.25
C TYR A 66 -15.05 9.79 -3.40
N LYS A 67 -14.97 11.08 -3.05
CA LYS A 67 -14.72 12.17 -3.98
C LYS A 67 -13.31 12.68 -3.74
N VAL A 68 -12.46 12.50 -4.75
CA VAL A 68 -11.12 13.11 -4.81
C VAL A 68 -11.23 14.47 -5.53
N PRO A 69 -10.63 15.55 -4.98
CA PRO A 69 -10.60 16.87 -5.62
C PRO A 69 -9.99 16.83 -7.02
N SER A 70 -10.40 17.75 -7.90
CA SER A 70 -9.87 17.83 -9.29
C SER A 70 -8.35 17.95 -9.35
N VAL A 71 -7.77 18.71 -8.42
CA VAL A 71 -6.33 18.96 -8.34
C VAL A 71 -5.50 17.73 -7.94
N LEU A 72 -6.15 16.65 -7.46
CA LEU A 72 -5.50 15.40 -7.07
C LEU A 72 -5.93 14.19 -7.92
N GLN A 73 -6.69 14.42 -9.00
CA GLN A 73 -7.22 13.30 -9.80
C GLN A 73 -6.12 12.57 -10.54
N LYS A 74 -5.15 13.31 -11.09
CA LYS A 74 -4.03 12.73 -11.83
C LYS A 74 -3.15 11.92 -10.90
N GLU A 75 -2.87 12.45 -9.72
CA GLU A 75 -2.05 11.85 -8.68
C GLU A 75 -2.72 10.59 -8.15
N TYR A 76 -4.05 10.60 -8.00
CA TYR A 76 -4.79 9.39 -7.65
C TYR A 76 -4.76 8.33 -8.75
N GLN A 77 -4.84 8.71 -10.03
CA GLN A 77 -4.71 7.75 -11.13
C GLN A 77 -3.31 7.12 -11.17
N LEU A 78 -2.26 7.92 -10.98
CA LEU A 78 -0.89 7.42 -10.85
C LEU A 78 -0.76 6.48 -9.65
N LEU A 79 -1.43 6.80 -8.54
CA LEU A 79 -1.47 5.94 -7.36
C LEU A 79 -2.12 4.59 -7.66
N GLU A 80 -3.25 4.57 -8.37
CA GLU A 80 -3.92 3.34 -8.80
C GLU A 80 -3.03 2.50 -9.72
N GLU A 81 -2.33 3.13 -10.67
CA GLU A 81 -1.37 2.45 -11.56
C GLU A 81 -0.24 1.79 -10.76
N CYS A 82 0.38 2.52 -9.84
CA CYS A 82 1.45 2.00 -8.99
C CYS A 82 0.97 0.85 -8.10
N VAL A 83 -0.20 0.97 -7.48
CA VAL A 83 -0.79 -0.09 -6.66
C VAL A 83 -1.14 -1.32 -7.51
N SER A 84 -1.67 -1.12 -8.72
CA SER A 84 -1.96 -2.22 -9.64
C SER A 84 -0.69 -2.90 -10.12
N TYR A 85 0.35 -2.13 -10.43
CA TYR A 85 1.66 -2.67 -10.79
C TYR A 85 2.24 -3.52 -9.65
N ILE A 86 2.25 -3.00 -8.41
CA ILE A 86 2.67 -3.76 -7.22
C ILE A 86 1.86 -5.05 -7.05
N SER A 87 0.54 -4.97 -7.23
CA SER A 87 -0.34 -6.14 -7.13
C SER A 87 -0.04 -7.18 -8.23
N ASN A 88 0.27 -6.72 -9.44
CA ASN A 88 0.58 -7.56 -10.60
C ASN A 88 2.00 -8.11 -10.58
N LEU A 89 2.93 -7.49 -9.84
CA LEU A 89 4.23 -8.10 -9.56
C LEU A 89 4.08 -9.46 -8.87
N ASN A 90 2.90 -9.75 -8.28
CA ASN A 90 2.42 -11.07 -7.85
C ASN A 90 3.54 -11.93 -7.26
N THR A 91 4.32 -11.33 -6.36
CA THR A 91 5.37 -12.04 -5.67
C THR A 91 4.76 -12.72 -4.47
N HIS A 92 4.62 -14.04 -4.55
CA HIS A 92 4.62 -14.91 -3.36
C HIS A 92 5.93 -14.77 -2.52
N LEU A 93 6.73 -13.70 -2.69
CA LEU A 93 8.17 -13.69 -2.44
C LEU A 93 8.81 -12.33 -2.06
N LEU A 94 8.09 -11.22 -1.90
CA LEU A 94 8.73 -9.92 -1.54
C LEU A 94 8.04 -9.15 -0.42
N MET A 95 7.41 -9.86 0.50
CA MET A 95 7.94 -9.73 1.85
C MET A 95 8.53 -11.11 2.13
N PRO A 96 9.86 -11.26 2.30
CA PRO A 96 10.33 -12.42 3.04
C PRO A 96 9.51 -12.43 4.32
N GLN A 97 8.92 -13.57 4.66
CA GLN A 97 8.28 -13.73 5.96
C GLN A 97 9.25 -13.29 7.07
N GLU A 98 10.55 -13.44 6.84
CA GLU A 98 11.66 -12.92 7.64
C GLU A 98 11.74 -11.38 7.72
N ALA A 99 11.35 -10.61 6.70
CA ALA A 99 11.34 -9.13 6.73
C ALA A 99 10.14 -8.61 7.53
N ILE A 100 9.00 -9.31 7.47
CA ILE A 100 7.86 -9.09 8.37
C ILE A 100 8.29 -9.43 9.79
N GLU A 101 8.93 -10.59 10.00
CA GLU A 101 9.38 -11.03 11.32
C GLU A 101 10.48 -10.14 11.90
N GLN A 102 11.40 -9.59 11.10
CA GLN A 102 12.44 -8.67 11.57
C GLN A 102 11.88 -7.28 11.90
N SER A 103 10.98 -6.74 11.09
CA SER A 103 10.29 -5.47 11.40
C SER A 103 9.37 -5.60 12.63
N LEU A 104 8.83 -6.80 12.87
CA LEU A 104 8.10 -7.14 14.09
C LEU A 104 9.03 -7.38 15.30
N SER A 105 10.20 -7.99 15.11
CA SER A 105 11.19 -8.23 16.18
C SER A 105 11.81 -6.94 16.70
N ILE A 106 12.02 -5.94 15.84
CA ILE A 106 12.53 -4.61 16.27
C ILE A 106 11.49 -3.86 17.10
N LYS A 107 10.18 -4.08 16.88
CA LYS A 107 9.10 -3.53 17.72
C LYS A 107 8.75 -4.40 18.94
N ALA A 108 9.24 -5.64 18.99
CA ALA A 108 8.96 -6.58 20.06
C ALA A 108 9.86 -6.41 21.29
N GLU A 109 10.89 -5.55 21.25
CA GLU A 109 11.67 -5.27 22.46
C GLU A 109 10.91 -4.43 23.49
N ASP A 110 9.85 -3.72 23.11
CA ASP A 110 9.14 -2.83 24.05
C ASP A 110 7.74 -3.31 24.53
N GLU A 111 6.93 -4.09 23.79
CA GLU A 111 5.53 -4.37 24.23
C GLU A 111 4.95 -5.77 23.84
N ALA A 112 5.78 -6.81 23.79
CA ALA A 112 5.50 -8.02 23.01
C ALA A 112 4.54 -9.11 23.56
N LYS A 113 3.87 -8.98 24.72
CA LYS A 113 3.15 -10.15 25.26
C LYS A 113 1.72 -10.35 24.74
N ASP A 114 1.00 -9.29 24.40
CA ASP A 114 -0.42 -9.39 23.97
C ASP A 114 -0.65 -9.23 22.46
N GLN A 115 0.23 -8.50 21.74
CA GLN A 115 0.00 -8.21 20.32
C GLN A 115 0.27 -9.41 19.38
N LYS A 116 1.16 -10.33 19.77
CA LYS A 116 1.51 -11.51 18.96
C LYS A 116 0.33 -12.46 18.79
N GLU A 117 -0.50 -12.61 19.82
CA GLU A 117 -1.68 -13.47 19.78
C GLU A 117 -2.82 -12.79 19.00
N HIS A 118 -2.97 -11.47 19.16
CA HIS A 118 -3.90 -10.67 18.36
C HIS A 118 -3.58 -10.73 16.87
N TYR A 119 -2.30 -10.68 16.51
CA TYR A 119 -1.85 -10.74 15.12
C TYR A 119 -2.02 -12.13 14.50
N LYS A 120 -1.76 -13.21 15.24
CA LYS A 120 -2.05 -14.58 14.78
C LYS A 120 -3.53 -14.79 14.47
N GLN A 121 -4.42 -14.17 15.25
CA GLN A 121 -5.85 -14.21 14.97
C GLN A 121 -6.23 -13.40 13.72
N LEU A 122 -5.56 -12.29 13.45
CA LEU A 122 -5.78 -11.44 12.28
C LEU A 122 -5.32 -12.14 10.98
N VAL A 123 -4.16 -12.81 11.01
CA VAL A 123 -3.65 -13.61 9.89
C VAL A 123 -4.53 -14.83 9.62
N ARG A 124 -5.01 -15.52 10.67
CA ARG A 124 -5.97 -16.62 10.51
C ARG A 124 -7.30 -16.15 9.94
N GLY A 125 -7.82 -15.01 10.38
CA GLY A 125 -9.05 -14.42 9.82
C GLY A 125 -8.94 -14.04 8.34
N LEU A 126 -7.75 -13.63 7.87
CA LEU A 126 -7.50 -13.35 6.46
C LEU A 126 -7.37 -14.62 5.60
N LEU A 127 -6.83 -15.70 6.16
CA LEU A 127 -6.66 -16.97 5.47
C LEU A 127 -7.99 -17.75 5.34
N ASP A 128 -8.88 -17.66 6.34
CA ASP A 128 -10.18 -18.34 6.31
C ASP A 128 -11.18 -17.73 5.30
N ILE A 129 -10.97 -16.49 4.83
CA ILE A 129 -11.83 -15.84 3.81
C ILE A 129 -11.48 -16.32 2.38
N LEU A 130 -10.34 -16.99 2.21
CA LEU A 130 -9.82 -17.45 0.91
C LEU A 130 -10.19 -18.91 0.56
N HIS A 131 -11.00 -19.57 1.38
CA HIS A 131 -11.56 -20.91 1.15
C HIS A 131 -13.10 -20.88 1.08
#